data_AF-A0A7X7H3C2-F1
#
_entry.id   AF-A0A7X7H3C2-F1
#
_cell.length_a   1.000
_cell.length_b   1.000
_cell.length_c   1.000
_cell.angle_alpha   90.00
_cell.angle_beta   90.00
_cell.angle_gamma   90.00
#
_symmetry.space_group_name_H-M   'P 1'
#
loop_
_entity.id
_entity.type
_entity.pdbx_description
1 polymer ?
#
loop_
_entity_poly.entity_id
_entity_poly.type
_entity_poly.pdbx_seq_one_letter_code
_entity_poly.pdbx_strand_id
1 'polypeptide(L)'
;MGKLKRHKIGLFSAVMLALNSLIGSGWLFGAGSAAKIAGPAAVLSWILGAVIIISIALTYVELGSMFPESGGMSRYAQYSHGPL
;
A
#
# COMPACT_ATOMS: atom_id res chain seq x y z
N MET A 1 3.41 10.53 -36.12
CA MET A 1 3.16 10.18 -34.71
C MET A 1 4.23 9.22 -34.19
N GLY A 2 5.16 9.67 -33.36
CA GLY A 2 6.15 8.78 -32.73
C GLY A 2 5.49 7.92 -31.65
N LYS A 3 5.72 6.60 -31.68
CA LYS A 3 5.23 5.68 -30.63
C LYS A 3 5.89 6.06 -29.30
N LEU A 4 5.10 6.52 -28.33
CA LEU A 4 5.53 6.70 -26.94
C LEU A 4 6.04 5.34 -26.42
N LYS A 5 7.35 5.21 -26.20
CA LYS A 5 7.94 4.03 -25.54
C LYS A 5 7.46 4.01 -24.09
N ARG A 6 6.53 3.12 -23.75
CA ARG A 6 6.20 2.80 -22.35
C ARG A 6 7.44 2.20 -21.69
N HIS A 7 8.09 2.95 -20.80
CA HIS A 7 9.10 2.40 -19.92
C HIS A 7 8.41 1.43 -18.95
N LYS A 8 8.80 0.16 -19.00
CA LYS A 8 8.35 -0.83 -18.02
C LYS A 8 9.20 -0.67 -16.76
N ILE A 9 8.56 -0.46 -15.62
CA ILE A 9 9.22 -0.44 -14.32
C ILE A 9 9.56 -1.89 -13.96
N GLY A 10 10.81 -2.15 -13.58
CA GLY A 10 11.21 -3.45 -13.05
C GLY A 10 10.71 -3.65 -11.62
N LEU A 11 10.60 -4.92 -11.18
CA LEU A 11 10.09 -5.27 -9.84
C LEU A 11 10.81 -4.50 -8.72
N PHE A 12 12.15 -4.48 -8.76
CA PHE A 12 12.94 -3.79 -7.75
C PHE A 12 12.61 -2.29 -7.69
N SER A 13 12.60 -1.61 -8.84
CA SER A 13 12.25 -0.19 -8.91
C SER A 13 10.81 0.08 -8.45
N ALA A 14 9.86 -0.82 -8.74
CA ALA A 14 8.48 -0.71 -8.28
C ALA A 14 8.38 -0.86 -6.75
N VAL A 15 9.09 -1.83 -6.16
CA VAL A 15 9.13 -2.03 -4.71
C VAL A 15 9.79 -0.84 -4.02
N MET A 16 10.91 -0.34 -4.53
CA MET A 16 11.60 0.83 -3.97
C MET A 16 10.73 2.09 -4.04
N LEU A 17 9.99 2.28 -5.14
CA LEU A 17 9.04 3.38 -5.27
C LEU A 17 7.93 3.28 -4.22
N ALA A 18 7.34 2.09 -4.04
CA ALA A 18 6.33 1.85 -3.03
C ALA A 18 6.87 2.10 -1.61
N LEU A 19 8.06 1.58 -1.30
CA LEU A 19 8.71 1.82 0.00
C LEU A 19 8.95 3.31 0.26
N ASN A 20 9.46 4.05 -0.72
CA ASN A 20 9.67 5.49 -0.57
C ASN A 20 8.36 6.23 -0.31
N SER A 21 7.25 5.83 -0.95
CA SER A 21 5.93 6.44 -0.73
C SER A 21 5.35 6.19 0.68
N LEU A 22 5.79 5.12 1.37
CA LEU A 22 5.34 4.76 2.71
C LEU A 22 6.13 5.47 3.82
N ILE A 23 7.36 5.90 3.54
CA ILE A 23 8.23 6.57 4.51
C ILE A 23 7.76 8.03 4.68
N GLY A 24 6.88 8.24 5.66
CA GLY A 24 6.42 9.56 6.11
C GLY A 24 6.69 9.80 7.60
N SER A 25 6.05 10.82 8.17
CA SER A 25 6.16 11.11 9.61
C SER A 25 5.36 10.15 10.51
N GLY A 26 4.43 9.38 9.92
CA GLY A 26 3.48 8.52 10.63
C GLY A 26 4.12 7.40 11.45
N TRP A 27 5.19 6.75 10.96
CA TRP A 27 5.85 5.68 11.72
C TRP A 27 6.60 6.21 12.94
N LEU A 28 7.17 7.42 12.87
CA LEU A 28 7.91 8.05 13.97
C LEU A 28 6.97 8.55 15.07
N PHE A 29 5.98 9.37 14.71
CA PHE A 29 5.03 9.93 15.69
C PHE A 29 4.02 8.89 16.18
N GLY A 30 3.63 7.94 15.32
CA GLY A 30 2.75 6.83 15.67
C GLY A 30 3.40 5.89 16.70
N ALA A 31 4.65 5.49 16.48
CA ALA A 31 5.39 4.67 17.44
C ALA A 31 5.57 5.38 18.79
N GLY A 32 5.96 6.66 18.78
CA GLY A 32 6.13 7.44 20.00
C GLY A 32 4.82 7.62 20.78
N SER A 33 3.71 7.85 20.08
CA SER A 33 2.39 7.98 20.71
C SER A 33 1.91 6.66 21.29
N ALA A 34 2.07 5.55 20.57
CA ALA A 34 1.73 4.23 21.05
C ALA A 34 2.56 3.84 22.28
N ALA A 35 3.87 4.12 22.28
CA ALA A 35 4.75 3.88 23.42
C ALA A 35 4.39 4.73 24.64
N LYS A 36 3.94 5.98 24.46
CA LYS A 36 3.47 6.82 25.57
C LYS A 36 2.21 6.27 26.24
N ILE A 37 1.31 5.65 25.47
CA ILE A 37 0.03 5.13 25.97
C ILE A 37 0.20 3.71 26.55
N ALA A 38 0.85 2.81 25.83
CA ALA A 38 0.92 1.39 26.16
C ALA A 38 2.29 0.95 26.73
N GLY A 39 3.28 1.84 26.78
CA GLY A 39 4.64 1.50 27.22
C GLY A 39 5.27 0.43 26.30
N PRO A 40 6.04 -0.51 26.86
CA PRO A 40 6.64 -1.62 26.09
C PRO A 40 5.62 -2.49 25.35
N ALA A 41 4.36 -2.55 25.82
CA ALA A 41 3.31 -3.33 25.18
C ALA A 41 2.85 -2.74 23.83
N ALA A 42 3.30 -1.53 23.47
CA ALA A 42 3.03 -0.92 22.17
C ALA A 42 3.49 -1.78 20.97
N VAL A 43 4.45 -2.69 21.16
CA VAL A 43 4.86 -3.64 20.10
C VAL A 43 3.69 -4.54 19.66
N LEU A 44 2.75 -4.84 20.55
CA LEU A 44 1.58 -5.66 20.21
C LEU A 44 0.66 -4.97 19.19
N SER A 45 0.55 -3.63 19.25
CA SER A 45 -0.26 -2.89 18.27
C SER A 45 0.37 -2.92 16.87
N TRP A 46 1.69 -2.99 16.77
CA TRP A 46 2.40 -3.18 15.49
C TRP A 46 2.12 -4.54 14.88
N ILE A 47 2.13 -5.61 15.70
CA ILE A 47 1.80 -6.95 15.24
C ILE A 47 0.36 -6.99 14.73
N LEU A 48 -0.58 -6.45 15.51
CA LEU A 48 -1.99 -6.40 15.11
C LEU A 48 -2.19 -5.58 13.82
N GLY A 49 -1.54 -4.42 13.74
CA GLY A 49 -1.56 -3.56 12.55
C GLY A 49 -0.99 -4.26 11.31
N ALA A 50 0.11 -5.00 11.47
CA ALA A 50 0.71 -5.77 10.38
C ALA A 50 -0.25 -6.85 9.86
N VAL A 51 -0.92 -7.59 10.75
CA VAL A 51 -1.90 -8.62 10.36
C VAL A 51 -3.07 -8.03 9.58
N ILE A 52 -3.62 -6.91 10.05
CA ILE A 52 -4.72 -6.21 9.36
C ILE A 52 -4.28 -5.72 7.99
N ILE A 53 -3.11 -5.06 7.90
CA ILE A 53 -2.61 -4.51 6.64
C ILE A 53 -2.25 -5.63 5.64
N ILE A 54 -1.66 -6.74 6.08
CA ILE A 54 -1.38 -7.89 5.21
C ILE A 54 -2.68 -8.45 4.62
N SER A 55 -3.73 -8.55 5.43
CA SER A 55 -5.03 -9.04 4.97
C SER A 55 -5.60 -8.16 3.85
N ILE A 56 -5.49 -6.83 4.00
CA ILE A 56 -5.88 -5.86 2.96
C ILE A 56 -4.96 -5.97 1.72
N ALA A 57 -3.65 -6.08 1.94
CA ALA A 57 -2.66 -6.15 0.87
C ALA A 57 -2.86 -7.38 -0.03
N LEU A 58 -3.21 -8.53 0.55
CA LEU A 58 -3.50 -9.75 -0.21
C LEU A 58 -4.68 -9.55 -1.17
N THR A 59 -5.76 -8.90 -0.73
CA THR A 59 -6.89 -8.55 -1.60
C THR A 59 -6.46 -7.69 -2.78
N TYR A 60 -5.56 -6.71 -2.56
CA TYR A 60 -5.03 -5.88 -3.64
C TYR A 60 -4.07 -6.63 -4.56
N VAL A 61 -3.30 -7.59 -4.05
CA VAL A 61 -2.44 -8.45 -4.88
C VAL A 61 -3.29 -9.31 -5.80
N GLU A 62 -4.37 -9.90 -5.29
CA GLU A 62 -5.30 -10.71 -6.08
C GLU A 62 -5.94 -9.86 -7.18
N LEU A 63 -6.54 -8.71 -6.82
CA LEU A 63 -7.14 -7.78 -7.80
C LEU A 63 -6.13 -7.24 -8.82
N GLY A 64 -4.92 -6.88 -8.38
CA GLY A 64 -3.86 -6.37 -9.26
C GLY A 64 -3.33 -7.42 -10.23
N SER A 65 -3.35 -8.69 -9.85
CA SER A 65 -2.98 -9.80 -10.73
C SER A 65 -4.08 -10.13 -11.74
N MET A 66 -5.36 -10.01 -11.36
CA MET A 66 -6.51 -10.27 -12.23
C MET A 66 -6.78 -9.12 -13.21
N PHE A 67 -6.58 -7.88 -12.78
CA PHE A 67 -6.86 -6.67 -13.55
C PHE A 67 -5.59 -5.81 -13.72
N PRO A 68 -4.70 -6.13 -14.68
CA PRO A 68 -3.44 -5.42 -14.90
C PRO A 68 -3.64 -4.08 -15.64
N GLU A 69 -4.55 -3.25 -15.13
CA GLU A 69 -4.86 -1.92 -15.63
C GLU A 69 -4.26 -0.82 -14.75
N SER A 70 -4.05 0.37 -15.33
CA SER A 70 -3.67 1.55 -14.56
C SER A 70 -4.88 2.15 -13.85
N GLY A 71 -4.69 2.63 -12.61
CA GLY A 71 -5.74 3.28 -11.81
C GLY A 71 -5.89 2.70 -10.40
N GLY A 72 -5.44 1.46 -10.16
CA GLY A 72 -5.40 0.86 -8.83
C GLY A 72 -6.75 0.94 -8.09
N MET A 73 -6.73 1.44 -6.85
CA MET A 73 -7.91 1.44 -5.97
C MET A 73 -9.13 2.18 -6.56
N SER A 74 -8.93 3.29 -7.26
CA SER A 74 -10.05 4.04 -7.85
C SER A 74 -10.73 3.24 -8.96
N ARG A 75 -9.97 2.46 -9.72
CA ARG A 75 -10.49 1.58 -10.78
C ARG A 75 -11.25 0.40 -10.18
N TYR A 76 -10.74 -0.20 -9.11
CA TYR A 76 -11.42 -1.30 -8.42
C TYR A 76 -12.77 -0.88 -7.83
N ALA A 77 -12.85 0.35 -7.28
CA ALA A 77 -14.11 0.91 -6.82
C ALA A 77 -15.12 1.07 -7.97
N GLN A 78 -14.67 1.53 -9.15
CA GLN A 78 -15.54 1.67 -10.32
C GLN A 78 -16.10 0.34 -10.84
N TYR A 79 -15.34 -0.76 -10.74
CA TYR A 79 -15.85 -2.08 -11.16
C TYR A 79 -17.04 -2.56 -10.34
N SER A 80 -17.12 -2.16 -9.07
CA SER A 80 -18.18 -2.59 -8.15
C SER A 80 -19.32 -1.57 -8.01
N HIS A 81 -18.99 -0.27 -8.06
CA HIS A 81 -19.94 0.81 -7.75
C HIS A 81 -20.31 1.68 -8.96
N GLY A 82 -19.74 1.41 -10.14
CA GLY A 82 -19.99 2.17 -11.35
C GLY A 82 -19.09 3.40 -11.52
N PRO A 83 -19.20 4.10 -12.65
CA PRO A 83 -18.40 5.28 -12.94
C PRO A 83 -18.70 6.42 -11.96
N LEU A 84 -17.63 7.17 -11.61
CA LEU A 84 -17.72 8.43 -10.86
C LEU A 84 -18.18 9.57 -11.77
#